data_AF-A0A9E5IV50-F1
#
_entry.id   AF-A0A9E5IV50-F1
#
_cell.length_a   1.000
_cell.length_b   1.000
_cell.length_c   1.000
_cell.angle_alpha   90.00
_cell.angle_beta   90.00
_cell.angle_gamma   90.00
#
_symmetry.space_group_name_H-M   'P 1'
#
loop_
_entity.id
_entity.type
_entity.pdbx_description
1 polymer ?
#
loop_
_entity_poly.entity_id
_entity_poly.type
_entity_poly.pdbx_seq_one_letter_code
_entity_poly.pdbx_strand_id
1 'polypeptide(L)'
;DPQYHPKRTHENRFGQDRAAMKAGNFTGIQGIPNQDMAMWVSMGPIVDRTFDRLGASDLAIVEFRQRMLQAVRSFMAGETPIGTGENHIPAQVCAYQSIIPKTTDWREHDACPV
;
A
#
# COMPACT_ATOMS: atom_id res chain seq x y z
N ASP A 1 18.68 -17.43 8.43
CA ASP A 1 17.55 -18.36 8.40
C ASP A 1 17.17 -18.53 6.93
N PRO A 2 17.08 -19.76 6.40
CA PRO A 2 16.57 -20.02 5.04
C PRO A 2 15.12 -19.51 4.82
N GLN A 3 14.35 -19.26 5.87
CA GLN A 3 13.12 -18.49 5.84
C GLN A 3 13.36 -17.07 6.39
N TYR A 4 12.96 -16.03 5.65
CA TYR A 4 12.97 -14.69 6.21
C TYR A 4 11.75 -14.52 7.14
N HIS A 5 12.00 -14.29 8.43
CA HIS A 5 10.97 -13.90 9.38
C HIS A 5 11.05 -12.39 9.65
N PRO A 6 9.98 -11.61 9.40
CA PRO A 6 9.95 -10.19 9.74
C PRO A 6 10.19 -9.98 11.23
N LYS A 7 11.01 -8.97 11.59
CA LYS A 7 11.23 -8.62 13.01
C LYS A 7 9.95 -8.17 13.72
N ARG A 8 9.02 -7.54 12.99
CA ARG A 8 7.73 -7.05 13.50
C ARG A 8 6.63 -7.91 12.93
N THR A 9 5.91 -8.59 13.79
CA THR A 9 4.87 -9.56 13.41
C THR A 9 3.60 -9.30 14.21
N HIS A 10 2.52 -9.98 13.83
CA HIS A 10 1.28 -9.91 14.58
C HIS A 10 1.45 -10.44 16.03
N GLU A 11 2.22 -11.52 16.20
CA GLU A 11 2.47 -12.18 17.50
C GLU A 11 3.17 -11.26 18.49
N ASN A 12 4.15 -10.48 18.01
CA ASN A 12 4.87 -9.51 18.85
C ASN A 12 4.26 -8.10 18.81
N ARG A 13 3.02 -7.97 18.31
CA ARG A 13 2.29 -6.71 18.18
C ARG A 13 3.10 -5.64 17.46
N PHE A 14 3.86 -6.06 16.45
CA PHE A 14 4.72 -5.22 15.63
C PHE A 14 5.75 -4.40 16.43
N GLY A 15 6.10 -4.85 17.64
CA GLY A 15 7.01 -4.13 18.54
C GLY A 15 6.41 -2.84 19.11
N GLN A 16 5.09 -2.78 19.29
CA GLN A 16 4.38 -1.61 19.80
C GLN A 16 4.76 -1.26 21.25
N ASP A 17 5.22 -0.03 21.45
CA ASP A 17 5.56 0.55 22.75
C ASP A 17 4.34 1.25 23.38
N ARG A 18 3.84 0.66 24.48
CA ARG A 18 2.68 1.20 25.22
C ARG A 18 3.01 2.43 26.06
N ALA A 19 4.25 2.59 26.51
CA ALA A 19 4.67 3.79 27.23
C ALA A 19 4.73 4.99 26.26
N ALA A 20 5.26 4.78 25.06
CA ALA A 20 5.24 5.79 24.00
C ALA A 20 3.81 6.18 23.61
N MET A 21 2.87 5.23 23.57
CA MET A 21 1.46 5.55 23.32
C MET A 21 0.86 6.46 24.39
N LYS A 22 1.10 6.15 25.66
CA LYS A 22 0.66 7.01 26.79
C LYS A 22 1.29 8.40 26.72
N ALA A 23 2.50 8.51 26.17
CA ALA A 23 3.22 9.77 25.98
C ALA A 23 2.82 10.53 24.70
N GLY A 24 1.85 10.04 23.91
CA GLY A 24 1.28 10.74 22.76
C GLY A 24 1.63 10.17 21.37
N ASN A 25 2.38 9.07 21.29
CA ASN A 25 2.58 8.38 20.02
C ASN A 25 1.33 7.55 19.66
N PHE A 26 0.65 7.84 18.54
CA PHE A 26 -0.63 7.18 18.21
C PHE A 26 -0.55 5.65 18.15
N THR A 27 0.46 5.10 17.49
CA THR A 27 0.54 3.65 17.25
C THR A 27 1.52 2.96 18.18
N GLY A 28 2.46 3.68 18.79
CA GLY A 28 3.59 3.11 19.54
C GLY A 28 4.57 2.32 18.67
N ILE A 29 4.42 2.34 17.34
CA ILE A 29 5.25 1.57 16.40
C ILE A 29 6.26 2.52 15.75
N GLN A 30 7.54 2.19 15.87
CA GLN A 30 8.61 3.04 15.33
C GLN A 30 8.73 2.90 13.80
N GLY A 31 8.70 4.03 13.10
CA GLY A 31 8.89 4.14 11.64
C GLY A 31 7.58 4.02 10.86
N ILE A 32 7.35 4.95 9.92
CA ILE A 32 6.09 5.03 9.14
C ILE A 32 5.80 3.74 8.37
N PRO A 33 6.76 3.14 7.61
CA PRO A 33 6.47 1.91 6.87
C PRO A 33 6.06 0.74 7.77
N ASN A 34 6.55 0.70 9.02
CA ASN A 34 6.16 -0.35 9.97
C ASN A 34 4.73 -0.13 10.51
N GLN A 35 4.28 1.11 10.59
CA GLN A 35 2.91 1.45 10.97
C GLN A 35 1.94 0.99 9.87
N ASP A 36 2.24 1.32 8.61
CA ASP A 36 1.44 0.90 7.46
C ASP A 36 1.37 -0.64 7.35
N MET A 37 2.52 -1.30 7.48
CA MET A 37 2.61 -2.77 7.48
C MET A 37 1.74 -3.39 8.57
N ALA A 38 1.75 -2.83 9.78
CA ALA A 38 0.91 -3.32 10.87
C ALA A 38 -0.59 -3.21 10.53
N MET A 39 -1.01 -2.09 9.94
CA MET A 39 -2.40 -1.89 9.53
C MET A 39 -2.80 -2.89 8.44
N TRP A 40 -1.97 -3.09 7.41
CA TRP A 40 -2.27 -4.02 6.31
C TRP A 40 -2.34 -5.48 6.76
N VAL A 41 -1.30 -5.93 7.47
CA VAL A 41 -1.17 -7.35 7.85
C VAL A 41 -2.21 -7.75 8.90
N SER A 42 -2.61 -6.83 9.78
CA SER A 42 -3.63 -7.11 10.79
C SER A 42 -5.02 -7.43 10.24
N MET A 43 -5.31 -7.07 8.99
CA MET A 43 -6.58 -7.43 8.32
C MET A 43 -6.67 -8.93 7.97
N GLY A 44 -5.54 -9.65 8.04
CA GLY A 44 -5.44 -11.06 7.67
C GLY A 44 -5.19 -11.28 6.17
N PRO A 45 -4.93 -12.54 5.75
CA PRO A 45 -4.54 -12.87 4.37
C PRO A 45 -5.64 -12.56 3.33
N ILE A 46 -6.89 -12.81 3.70
CA ILE A 46 -8.08 -12.49 2.90
C ILE A 46 -9.10 -11.90 3.87
N VAL A 47 -9.36 -10.60 3.73
CA VAL A 47 -10.28 -9.88 4.59
C VAL A 47 -11.72 -10.00 4.06
N ASP A 48 -12.67 -10.33 4.95
CA ASP A 48 -14.09 -10.23 4.63
C ASP A 48 -14.51 -8.76 4.62
N ARG A 49 -14.92 -8.28 3.44
CA ARG A 49 -15.28 -6.88 3.19
C ARG A 49 -16.80 -6.65 3.16
N THR A 50 -17.60 -7.66 3.48
CA THR A 50 -19.08 -7.57 3.46
C THR A 50 -19.61 -6.54 4.46
N PHE A 51 -18.83 -6.23 5.48
CA PHE A 51 -19.17 -5.27 6.54
C PHE A 51 -18.47 -3.90 6.40
N ASP A 52 -17.68 -3.70 5.34
CA ASP A 52 -17.00 -2.41 5.11
C ASP A 52 -18.04 -1.29 4.93
N ARG A 53 -17.96 -0.25 5.77
CA ARG A 53 -18.71 1.00 5.60
C ARG A 53 -17.76 2.09 5.11
N LEU A 54 -17.72 2.29 3.80
CA LEU A 54 -16.84 3.25 3.15
C LEU A 54 -17.41 4.67 3.25
N GLY A 55 -16.57 5.62 3.65
CA GLY A 55 -16.90 7.03 3.73
C GLY A 55 -16.57 7.80 2.45
N ALA A 56 -16.87 9.10 2.43
CA ALA A 56 -16.60 9.95 1.26
C ALA A 56 -15.11 10.01 0.87
N SER A 57 -14.21 9.88 1.84
CA SER A 57 -12.75 9.84 1.61
C SER A 57 -12.28 8.54 0.93
N ASP A 58 -13.11 7.51 0.90
CA ASP A 58 -12.75 6.18 0.37
C ASP A 58 -13.09 6.01 -1.11
N LEU A 59 -13.38 7.10 -1.83
CA LEU A 59 -13.75 7.04 -3.25
C LEU A 59 -12.72 6.29 -4.10
N ALA A 60 -11.42 6.54 -3.87
CA ALA A 60 -10.36 5.82 -4.57
C ALA A 60 -10.39 4.31 -4.31
N ILE A 61 -10.78 3.88 -3.11
CA ILE A 61 -10.94 2.47 -2.76
C ILE A 61 -12.11 1.86 -3.54
N VAL A 62 -13.23 2.58 -3.63
CA VAL A 62 -14.42 2.17 -4.38
C VAL A 62 -14.07 1.99 -5.85
N GLU A 63 -13.47 3.00 -6.48
CA GLU A 63 -13.09 2.99 -7.90
C GLU A 63 -12.10 1.86 -8.20
N PHE A 64 -11.08 1.68 -7.35
CA PHE A 64 -10.12 0.60 -7.50
C PHE A 64 -10.80 -0.78 -7.44
N ARG A 65 -11.68 -1.01 -6.46
CA ARG A 65 -12.43 -2.28 -6.33
C ARG A 65 -13.30 -2.53 -7.56
N GLN A 66 -14.03 -1.53 -8.04
CA GLN A 66 -14.86 -1.66 -9.23
C GLN A 66 -14.02 -2.01 -10.46
N ARG A 67 -12.91 -1.30 -10.67
CA ARG A 67 -11.99 -1.54 -11.80
C ARG A 67 -11.43 -2.96 -11.79
N MET A 68 -11.01 -3.46 -10.63
CA MET A 68 -10.49 -4.82 -10.50
C MET A 68 -11.57 -5.88 -10.73
N LEU A 69 -12.79 -5.69 -10.22
CA LEU A 69 -13.91 -6.60 -10.47
C LEU A 69 -14.31 -6.63 -11.95
N GLN A 70 -14.32 -5.48 -12.62
CA GLN A 70 -14.55 -5.40 -14.06
C GLN A 70 -13.46 -6.16 -14.84
N ALA A 71 -12.19 -5.94 -14.49
CA ALA A 71 -11.07 -6.62 -15.14
C ALA A 71 -11.17 -8.14 -15.05
N VAL A 72 -11.58 -8.67 -13.88
CA VAL A 72 -11.81 -10.12 -13.71
C VAL A 72 -12.95 -10.61 -14.60
N ARG A 73 -14.07 -9.88 -14.66
CA ARG A 73 -15.22 -10.26 -15.52
C ARG A 73 -14.85 -10.26 -17.00
N SER A 74 -14.18 -9.22 -17.48
CA SER A 74 -13.67 -9.11 -18.84
C SER A 74 -12.74 -10.28 -19.18
N PHE A 75 -11.79 -10.58 -18.29
CA PHE A 75 -10.88 -11.71 -18.50
C PHE A 75 -11.63 -13.05 -18.58
N MET A 76 -12.60 -13.29 -17.70
CA MET A 76 -13.44 -14.50 -17.75
C MET A 76 -14.27 -14.59 -19.04
N ALA A 77 -14.57 -13.47 -19.68
CA ALA A 77 -15.24 -13.41 -20.99
C ALA A 77 -14.28 -13.60 -22.19
N GLY A 78 -12.98 -13.82 -21.93
CA GLY A 78 -11.96 -14.03 -22.97
C GLY A 78 -11.25 -12.75 -23.44
N GLU A 79 -11.49 -11.61 -22.80
CA GLU A 79 -10.76 -10.37 -23.08
C GLU A 79 -9.35 -10.39 -22.49
N THR A 80 -8.48 -9.50 -22.97
CA THR A 80 -7.11 -9.36 -22.46
C THR A 80 -7.13 -8.73 -21.04
N PRO A 81 -6.42 -9.30 -20.05
CA PRO A 81 -6.30 -8.70 -18.72
C PRO A 81 -5.74 -7.28 -18.76
N ILE A 82 -6.21 -6.42 -17.86
CA ILE A 82 -5.65 -5.07 -17.70
C ILE A 82 -4.15 -5.13 -17.41
N GLY A 83 -3.37 -4.21 -17.98
CA GLY A 83 -1.93 -4.14 -17.71
C GLY A 83 -1.10 -5.26 -18.38
N THR A 84 -1.66 -5.97 -19.37
CA THR A 84 -0.97 -7.06 -20.09
C THR A 84 -1.02 -6.86 -21.60
N GLY A 85 -0.21 -7.61 -22.35
CA GLY A 85 -0.16 -7.54 -23.81
C GLY A 85 0.21 -6.14 -24.29
N GLU A 86 -0.57 -5.59 -25.23
CA GLU A 86 -0.38 -4.21 -25.71
C GLU A 86 -0.63 -3.15 -24.62
N ASN A 87 -1.37 -3.49 -23.56
CA ASN A 87 -1.66 -2.60 -22.44
C ASN A 87 -0.65 -2.71 -21.29
N HIS A 88 0.46 -3.43 -21.46
CA HIS A 88 1.47 -3.55 -20.40
C HIS A 88 2.07 -2.19 -20.05
N ILE A 89 2.44 -2.02 -18.77
CA ILE A 89 3.14 -0.81 -18.33
C ILE A 89 4.52 -0.82 -19.00
N PRO A 90 4.87 0.22 -19.78
CA PRO A 90 6.15 0.24 -20.47
C PRO A 90 7.33 0.24 -19.50
N ALA A 91 8.44 -0.40 -19.87
CA ALA A 91 9.63 -0.51 -19.01
C ALA A 91 10.26 0.85 -18.66
N GLN A 92 10.01 1.89 -19.46
CA GLN A 92 10.44 3.26 -19.15
C GLN A 92 9.68 3.91 -18.00
N VAL A 93 8.53 3.36 -17.59
CA VAL A 93 7.77 3.85 -16.43
C VAL A 93 8.30 3.15 -15.19
N CYS A 94 8.78 3.93 -14.23
CA CYS A 94 9.27 3.43 -12.95
C CYS A 94 8.78 4.29 -11.79
N ALA A 95 8.73 3.69 -10.60
CA ALA A 95 8.48 4.44 -9.37
C ALA A 95 9.77 5.10 -8.88
N TYR A 96 9.68 6.36 -8.46
CA TYR A 96 10.80 7.12 -7.91
C TYR A 96 10.39 7.77 -6.59
N GLN A 97 11.31 7.80 -5.63
CA GLN A 97 11.17 8.56 -4.39
C GLN A 97 12.49 9.26 -4.07
N SER A 98 12.41 10.48 -3.55
CA SER A 98 13.58 11.24 -3.08
C SER A 98 13.18 12.25 -2.00
N ILE A 99 14.15 12.63 -1.16
CA ILE A 99 13.99 13.71 -0.19
C ILE A 99 14.61 14.96 -0.79
N ILE A 100 13.80 15.96 -1.08
CA ILE A 100 14.23 17.24 -1.66
C ILE A 100 14.04 18.39 -0.67
N PRO A 101 14.87 19.46 -0.73
CA PRO A 101 14.68 20.65 0.09
C PRO A 101 13.32 21.31 -0.18
N LYS A 102 12.68 21.85 0.87
CA LYS A 102 11.38 22.56 0.74
C LYS A 102 11.42 23.78 -0.18
N THR A 103 12.60 24.32 -0.45
CA THR A 103 12.82 25.44 -1.37
C THR A 103 12.85 25.00 -2.83
N THR A 104 12.83 23.70 -3.12
CA THR A 104 12.82 23.15 -4.47
C THR A 104 11.38 22.89 -4.89
N ASP A 105 10.97 23.39 -6.05
CA ASP A 105 9.69 22.99 -6.63
C ASP A 105 9.79 21.54 -7.09
N TRP A 106 8.97 20.67 -6.50
CA TRP A 106 8.97 19.24 -6.82
C TRP A 106 8.56 18.96 -8.27
N ARG A 107 7.87 19.90 -8.94
CA ARG A 107 7.46 19.80 -10.34
C ARG A 107 8.61 20.07 -11.32
N GLU A 108 9.65 20.76 -10.86
CA GLU A 108 10.85 21.12 -11.64
C GLU A 108 12.06 20.27 -11.24
N HIS A 109 11.90 19.35 -10.28
CA HIS A 109 12.96 18.47 -9.85
C HIS A 109 13.14 17.31 -10.84
N ASP A 110 14.31 17.25 -11.48
CA ASP A 110 14.68 16.12 -12.33
C ASP A 110 14.80 14.83 -11.50
N ALA A 111 13.91 13.88 -11.77
CA ALA A 111 13.96 12.56 -11.18
C ALA A 111 15.04 11.71 -11.87
N CYS A 112 15.98 11.17 -11.09
CA CYS A 112 16.92 10.15 -11.55
C CYS A 112 16.58 8.80 -10.90
N PRO A 113 15.61 8.05 -11.46
CA PRO A 113 15.32 6.70 -11.00
C PRO A 113 16.54 5.79 -11.20
N VAL A 114 16.84 4.99 -10.18
CA VAL A 114 17.89 3.95 -10.17
C VAL A 114 17.35 2.62 -10.65
#